data_AF-W8UMD6-F1
#
_entry.id   AF-W8UMD6-F1
#
_cell.length_a   1.000
_cell.length_b   1.000
_cell.length_c   1.000
_cell.angle_alpha   90.00
_cell.angle_beta   90.00
_cell.angle_gamma   90.00
#
_symmetry.space_group_name_H-M   'P 1'
#
loop_
_entity.id
_entity.type
_entity.pdbx_description
1 polymer ?
#
loop_
_entity_poly.entity_id
_entity_poly.type
_entity_poly.pdbx_seq_one_letter_code
_entity_poly.pdbx_strand_id
1 'polypeptide(L)'
;MDTCKGSTMVLHGKVIKLLITILMVGLSSAAYSKDYQAGKNFTVIHSTVKQPPPLVEFFSFYCGPCYAFAERINVDTAIRKRLPDDMKLEKYHVSQMGPLGPALTEAWAVAQYAGVDGKVEKLLFEGLQVKRDIKTAADIVMVFNQLGITSEKYAEMQSNFMVKALIARQDNLVEKMKVHGTPSFYVSGKYHINNTSLAQDDYDTYAEDMANLVLFLLNKPL
;
A
#
# COMPACT_ATOMS: atom_id res chain seq x y z
N MET A 1 32.52 -56.12 -69.66
CA MET A 1 31.48 -57.16 -69.80
C MET A 1 31.02 -57.52 -68.40
N ASP A 2 29.70 -57.57 -68.23
CA ASP A 2 28.96 -58.35 -67.23
C ASP A 2 29.01 -57.85 -65.77
N THR A 3 28.02 -57.09 -65.28
CA THR A 3 26.61 -57.38 -64.90
C THR A 3 26.41 -57.65 -63.40
N CYS A 4 25.61 -56.78 -62.78
CA CYS A 4 24.51 -57.02 -61.83
C CYS A 4 24.69 -57.70 -60.44
N LYS A 5 24.14 -56.98 -59.44
CA LYS A 5 23.26 -57.38 -58.30
C LYS A 5 23.84 -58.29 -57.22
N GLY A 6 23.94 -57.84 -55.96
CA GLY A 6 22.87 -57.78 -54.93
C GLY A 6 23.00 -59.03 -54.02
N SER A 7 22.95 -59.06 -52.68
CA SER A 7 22.40 -58.23 -51.59
C SER A 7 23.05 -58.65 -50.26
N THR A 8 22.66 -57.96 -49.16
CA THR A 8 22.83 -58.16 -47.68
C THR A 8 23.77 -57.14 -47.03
N MET A 9 23.30 -56.02 -46.45
CA MET A 9 22.75 -55.85 -45.07
C MET A 9 23.75 -56.39 -44.02
N VAL A 10 24.27 -55.68 -43.01
CA VAL A 10 23.67 -54.78 -41.99
C VAL A 10 24.84 -54.04 -41.28
N LEU A 11 24.53 -52.98 -40.51
CA LEU A 11 25.34 -52.25 -39.51
C LEU A 11 26.40 -51.30 -40.13
N HIS A 12 26.33 -49.99 -39.96
CA HIS A 12 26.37 -49.31 -38.66
C HIS A 12 25.49 -48.05 -38.67
N GLY A 13 24.51 -48.04 -37.77
CA GLY A 13 23.54 -46.97 -37.60
C GLY A 13 24.16 -45.70 -37.01
N LYS A 14 23.88 -44.59 -37.69
CA LYS A 14 23.92 -43.21 -37.21
C LYS A 14 23.39 -43.07 -35.78
N VAL A 15 24.26 -42.88 -34.80
CA VAL A 15 23.90 -42.36 -33.47
C VAL A 15 24.98 -41.38 -32.98
N ILE A 16 25.24 -40.33 -33.74
CA ILE A 16 25.91 -39.12 -33.24
C ILE A 16 25.00 -37.94 -33.61
N LYS A 17 23.88 -37.88 -32.91
CA LYS A 17 23.06 -36.68 -32.75
C LYS A 17 22.49 -36.77 -31.33
N LEU A 18 22.52 -35.64 -30.64
CA LEU A 18 21.80 -35.35 -29.39
C LEU A 18 22.58 -35.62 -28.09
N LEU A 19 23.39 -34.65 -27.64
CA LEU A 19 23.68 -34.40 -26.22
C LEU A 19 24.46 -33.07 -26.04
N ILE A 20 23.79 -31.95 -26.32
CA ILE A 20 24.08 -30.67 -25.64
C ILE A 20 22.74 -30.23 -25.05
N THR A 21 22.41 -30.84 -23.91
CA THR A 21 21.26 -30.45 -23.09
C THR A 21 21.76 -29.37 -22.13
N ILE A 22 21.32 -28.15 -22.41
CA ILE A 22 21.03 -27.04 -21.50
C ILE A 22 21.34 -27.35 -20.03
N LEU A 23 22.39 -26.71 -19.50
CA LEU A 23 22.55 -26.48 -18.06
C LEU A 23 22.50 -24.97 -17.79
N MET A 24 21.36 -24.34 -18.09
CA MET A 24 20.97 -23.14 -17.37
C MET A 24 20.50 -23.60 -16.00
N VAL A 25 21.43 -23.66 -15.04
CA VAL A 25 21.06 -23.69 -13.63
C VAL A 25 20.34 -22.37 -13.37
N GLY A 26 19.02 -22.43 -13.31
CA GLY A 26 18.22 -21.33 -12.80
C GLY A 26 18.75 -21.01 -11.41
N LEU A 27 19.31 -19.81 -11.24
CA LEU A 27 19.33 -19.16 -9.95
C LEU A 27 17.85 -18.92 -9.59
N SER A 28 17.20 -19.95 -9.05
CA SER A 28 16.01 -19.75 -8.26
C SER A 28 16.48 -18.92 -7.08
N SER A 29 16.22 -17.61 -7.13
CA SER A 29 16.32 -16.76 -5.96
C SER A 29 15.51 -17.46 -4.88
N ALA A 30 16.19 -18.00 -3.86
CA ALA A 30 15.52 -18.44 -2.66
C ALA A 30 14.95 -17.15 -2.06
N ALA A 31 13.72 -16.82 -2.44
CA ALA A 31 12.97 -15.78 -1.78
C ALA A 31 12.89 -16.21 -0.32
N TYR A 32 13.57 -15.48 0.55
CA TYR A 32 13.47 -15.65 1.98
C TYR A 32 12.04 -15.29 2.34
N SER A 33 11.12 -16.26 2.26
CA SER A 33 9.75 -16.08 2.68
C SER A 33 9.76 -16.06 4.20
N LYS A 34 9.97 -14.88 4.77
CA LYS A 34 9.73 -14.65 6.18
C LYS A 34 8.30 -15.11 6.49
N ASP A 35 8.17 -16.07 7.39
CA ASP A 35 6.86 -16.60 7.77
C ASP A 35 6.19 -15.63 8.74
N TYR A 36 4.99 -15.15 8.38
CA TYR A 36 4.20 -14.25 9.20
C TYR A 36 3.02 -15.01 9.79
N GLN A 37 2.86 -14.91 11.10
CA GLN A 37 1.90 -15.72 11.86
C GLN A 37 0.70 -14.90 12.32
N ALA A 38 -0.50 -15.47 12.14
CA ALA A 38 -1.73 -14.91 12.70
C ALA A 38 -1.64 -14.91 14.25
N GLY A 39 -2.15 -13.84 14.87
CA GLY A 39 -2.04 -13.60 16.32
C GLY A 39 -0.71 -12.98 16.76
N LYS A 40 0.34 -13.05 15.93
CA LYS A 40 1.63 -12.38 16.16
C LYS A 40 1.79 -11.15 15.28
N ASN A 41 1.84 -11.36 13.96
CA ASN A 41 2.15 -10.32 12.98
C ASN A 41 0.92 -9.59 12.46
N PHE A 42 -0.22 -10.28 12.47
CA PHE A 42 -1.51 -9.73 12.08
C PHE A 42 -2.62 -10.47 12.80
N THR A 43 -3.80 -9.87 12.90
CA THR A 43 -5.01 -10.53 13.39
C THR A 43 -5.99 -10.72 12.24
N VAL A 44 -6.74 -11.82 12.27
CA VAL A 44 -7.85 -12.05 11.33
C VAL A 44 -9.08 -11.34 11.88
N ILE A 45 -9.62 -10.41 11.11
CA ILE A 45 -10.81 -9.64 11.45
C ILE A 45 -12.00 -10.10 10.63
N HIS A 46 -13.19 -9.96 11.21
CA HIS A 46 -14.46 -10.23 10.54
C HIS A 46 -15.15 -8.89 10.29
N SER A 47 -14.79 -8.25 9.16
CA SER A 47 -15.44 -7.03 8.72
C SER A 47 -16.76 -7.34 8.01
N THR A 48 -17.78 -6.51 8.22
CA THR A 48 -19.07 -6.59 7.51
C THR A 48 -19.07 -5.78 6.20
N VAL A 49 -17.92 -5.23 5.82
CA VAL A 49 -17.76 -4.44 4.60
C VAL A 49 -17.85 -5.34 3.37
N LYS A 50 -18.82 -5.09 2.48
CA LYS A 50 -19.04 -5.88 1.27
C LYS A 50 -17.91 -5.76 0.24
N GLN A 51 -17.31 -4.58 0.13
CA GLN A 51 -16.22 -4.28 -0.80
C GLN A 51 -15.15 -3.48 -0.05
N PRO A 52 -14.30 -4.14 0.75
CA PRO A 52 -13.21 -3.45 1.43
C PRO A 52 -12.10 -3.09 0.43
N PRO A 53 -11.31 -2.03 0.68
CA PRO A 53 -10.11 -1.78 -0.10
C PRO A 53 -9.17 -3.00 -0.03
N PRO A 54 -8.46 -3.34 -1.12
CA PRO A 54 -7.44 -4.39 -1.09
C PRO A 54 -6.36 -4.10 -0.05
N LEU A 55 -6.00 -2.82 0.12
CA LEU A 55 -5.06 -2.35 1.12
C LEU A 55 -5.44 -0.93 1.54
N VAL A 56 -5.64 -0.72 2.85
CA VAL A 56 -5.91 0.60 3.42
C VAL A 56 -5.09 0.84 4.68
N GLU A 57 -4.51 2.03 4.76
CA GLU A 57 -3.99 2.62 6.00
C GLU A 57 -5.02 3.60 6.57
N PHE A 58 -5.35 3.46 7.84
CA PHE A 58 -6.00 4.52 8.60
C PHE A 58 -4.96 5.34 9.33
N PHE A 59 -5.00 6.65 9.13
CA PHE A 59 -4.05 7.58 9.72
C PHE A 59 -4.73 8.84 10.24
N SER A 60 -3.99 9.66 10.98
CA SER A 60 -4.45 11.00 11.34
C SER A 60 -3.29 11.99 11.26
N PHE A 61 -3.56 13.21 10.80
CA PHE A 61 -2.55 14.28 10.82
C PHE A 61 -2.15 14.71 12.25
N TYR A 62 -2.94 14.34 13.28
CA TYR A 62 -2.58 14.53 14.69
C TYR A 62 -1.67 13.42 15.24
N CYS A 63 -1.46 12.34 14.50
CA CYS A 63 -0.75 11.16 14.98
C CYS A 63 0.75 11.24 14.63
N GLY A 64 1.60 11.32 15.67
CA GLY A 64 3.06 11.37 15.54
C GLY A 64 3.66 10.18 14.80
N PRO A 65 3.29 8.92 15.14
CA PRO A 65 3.74 7.75 14.38
C PRO A 65 3.28 7.76 12.92
N CYS A 66 2.12 8.32 12.60
CA CYS A 66 1.62 8.44 11.23
C CYS A 66 2.50 9.38 10.40
N TYR A 67 2.91 10.51 10.99
CA TYR A 67 3.87 11.40 10.35
C TYR A 67 5.22 10.71 10.14
N ALA A 68 5.68 9.95 11.13
CA ALA A 68 6.90 9.16 11.00
C ALA A 68 6.79 8.10 9.90
N PHE A 69 5.66 7.42 9.74
CA PHE A 69 5.44 6.41 8.70
C PHE A 69 5.50 7.03 7.30
N ALA A 70 4.88 8.20 7.12
CA ALA A 70 4.87 8.91 5.85
C ALA A 70 6.24 9.50 5.47
N GLU A 71 6.97 10.10 6.41
CA GLU A 71 8.14 10.95 6.08
C GLU A 71 9.50 10.45 6.58
N ARG A 72 9.54 9.78 7.74
CA ARG A 72 10.82 9.41 8.37
C ARG A 72 11.19 7.95 8.15
N ILE A 73 10.25 7.06 8.40
CA ILE A 73 10.38 5.60 8.25
C ILE A 73 10.03 5.21 6.80
N ASN A 74 9.28 6.03 6.07
CA ASN A 74 8.95 5.83 4.65
C ASN A 74 8.23 4.49 4.37
N VAL A 75 7.37 4.07 5.30
CA VAL A 75 6.59 2.83 5.19
C VAL A 75 5.71 2.84 3.93
N ASP A 76 5.02 3.94 3.69
CA ASP A 76 4.13 4.08 2.52
C ASP A 76 4.90 3.94 1.22
N THR A 77 6.10 4.52 1.16
CA THR A 77 6.98 4.43 -0.01
C THR A 77 7.48 3.00 -0.20
N ALA A 78 7.88 2.31 0.87
CA ALA A 78 8.32 0.92 0.82
C ALA A 78 7.19 -0.01 0.33
N ILE A 79 5.96 0.19 0.82
CA ILE A 79 4.77 -0.54 0.38
C ILE A 79 4.50 -0.25 -1.10
N ARG A 80 4.33 1.01 -1.49
CA ARG A 80 3.97 1.40 -2.87
C ARG A 80 4.95 0.89 -3.91
N LYS A 81 6.25 0.84 -3.60
CA LYS A 81 7.30 0.29 -4.49
C LYS A 81 7.17 -1.22 -4.75
N ARG A 82 6.47 -1.95 -3.87
CA ARG A 82 6.33 -3.41 -3.95
C ARG A 82 4.95 -3.86 -4.43
N LEU A 83 3.96 -2.97 -4.43
CA LEU A 83 2.62 -3.30 -4.89
C LEU A 83 2.61 -3.58 -6.40
N PRO A 84 1.78 -4.53 -6.87
CA PRO A 84 1.46 -4.67 -8.29
C PRO A 84 0.85 -3.40 -8.88
N ASP A 85 0.98 -3.19 -10.19
CA ASP A 85 0.53 -1.99 -10.90
C ASP A 85 -0.99 -1.73 -10.78
N ASP A 86 -1.79 -2.78 -10.58
CA ASP A 86 -3.24 -2.72 -10.41
C ASP A 86 -3.69 -2.51 -8.97
N MET A 87 -2.75 -2.44 -8.01
CA MET A 87 -3.02 -2.23 -6.60
C MET A 87 -2.55 -0.86 -6.12
N LYS A 88 -3.26 -0.32 -5.12
CA LYS A 88 -2.93 0.96 -4.49
C LYS A 88 -3.02 0.83 -2.98
N LEU A 89 -2.11 1.51 -2.30
CA LEU A 89 -2.26 1.81 -0.88
C LEU A 89 -3.25 2.98 -0.75
N GLU A 90 -4.50 2.68 -0.37
CA GLU A 90 -5.45 3.71 0.02
C GLU A 90 -5.09 4.23 1.42
N LYS A 91 -5.20 5.55 1.63
CA LYS A 91 -5.00 6.16 2.94
C LYS A 91 -6.26 6.89 3.35
N TYR A 92 -6.87 6.52 4.47
CA TYR A 92 -8.10 7.13 4.98
C TYR A 92 -7.84 7.84 6.31
N HIS A 93 -8.28 9.08 6.40
CA HIS A 93 -8.11 9.87 7.61
C HIS A 93 -9.19 9.54 8.65
N VAL A 94 -8.82 9.51 9.93
CA VAL A 94 -9.73 9.25 11.06
C VAL A 94 -10.29 10.58 11.58
N SER A 95 -11.56 10.88 11.27
CA SER A 95 -12.22 12.14 11.61
C SER A 95 -12.42 12.37 13.11
N GLN A 96 -12.43 11.30 13.91
CA GLN A 96 -12.63 11.35 15.36
C GLN A 96 -11.36 11.77 16.12
N MET A 97 -10.21 11.93 15.44
CA MET A 97 -8.94 12.29 16.07
C MET A 97 -8.64 13.79 15.95
N GLY A 98 -8.62 14.47 17.10
CA GLY A 98 -8.25 15.88 17.25
C GLY A 98 -9.36 16.87 16.88
N PRO A 99 -9.23 18.15 17.26
CA PRO A 99 -10.30 19.14 17.14
C PRO A 99 -10.66 19.50 15.69
N LEU A 100 -9.71 19.39 14.75
CA LEU A 100 -9.94 19.61 13.32
C LEU A 100 -10.17 18.30 12.55
N GLY A 101 -10.35 17.16 13.24
CA GLY A 101 -10.42 15.84 12.61
C GLY A 101 -11.40 15.73 11.43
N PRO A 102 -12.66 16.22 11.53
CA PRO A 102 -13.59 16.22 10.41
C PRO A 102 -13.13 17.09 9.23
N ALA A 103 -12.61 18.30 9.51
CA ALA A 103 -12.11 19.21 8.48
C ALA A 103 -10.86 18.65 7.76
N LEU A 104 -10.01 17.92 8.48
CA LEU A 104 -8.85 17.24 7.91
C LEU A 104 -9.22 16.01 7.09
N THR A 105 -10.32 15.33 7.44
CA THR A 105 -10.86 14.21 6.65
C THR A 105 -11.43 14.71 5.33
N GLU A 106 -12.14 15.84 5.36
CA GLU A 106 -12.57 16.55 4.16
C GLU A 106 -11.38 17.01 3.32
N ALA A 107 -10.38 17.66 3.94
CA ALA A 107 -9.18 18.12 3.25
C ALA A 107 -8.45 16.97 2.56
N TRP A 108 -8.35 15.81 3.21
CA TRP A 108 -7.74 14.63 2.62
C TRP A 108 -8.55 14.07 1.44
N ALA A 109 -9.87 14.12 1.50
CA ALA A 109 -10.72 13.75 0.37
C ALA A 109 -10.58 14.73 -0.81
N VAL A 110 -10.52 16.04 -0.53
CA VAL A 110 -10.25 17.08 -1.53
C VAL A 110 -8.89 16.87 -2.16
N ALA A 111 -7.86 16.56 -1.37
CA ALA A 111 -6.51 16.32 -1.86
C ALA A 111 -6.43 15.14 -2.83
N GLN A 112 -7.08 14.02 -2.50
CA GLN A 112 -7.16 12.85 -3.37
C GLN A 112 -7.94 13.15 -4.66
N TYR A 113 -9.09 13.84 -4.55
CA TYR A 113 -9.88 14.25 -5.71
C TYR A 113 -9.12 15.19 -6.64
N ALA A 114 -8.36 16.14 -6.09
CA ALA A 114 -7.56 17.10 -6.84
C ALA A 114 -6.22 16.53 -7.33
N GLY A 115 -5.83 15.32 -6.91
CA GLY A 115 -4.55 14.69 -7.26
C GLY A 115 -3.33 15.41 -6.67
N VAL A 116 -3.49 16.02 -5.49
CA VAL A 116 -2.42 16.76 -4.77
C VAL A 116 -2.11 16.17 -3.39
N ASP A 117 -2.72 15.04 -3.04
CA ASP A 117 -2.49 14.26 -1.82
C ASP A 117 -0.99 14.04 -1.53
N GLY A 118 -0.23 13.58 -2.52
CA GLY A 118 1.22 13.37 -2.37
C GLY A 118 2.05 14.64 -2.13
N LYS A 119 1.49 15.84 -2.36
CA LYS A 119 2.15 17.13 -2.07
C LYS A 119 1.68 17.73 -0.75
N VAL A 120 0.38 17.61 -0.46
CA VAL A 120 -0.24 18.29 0.68
C VAL A 120 -0.07 17.50 1.99
N GLU A 121 0.15 16.18 1.91
CA GLU A 121 0.30 15.30 3.07
C GLU A 121 1.36 15.83 4.06
N LYS A 122 2.58 16.04 3.58
CA LYS A 122 3.69 16.59 4.37
C LYS A 122 3.37 17.97 4.94
N LEU A 123 2.76 18.84 4.12
CA LEU A 123 2.44 20.21 4.54
C LEU A 123 1.42 20.25 5.68
N LEU A 124 0.42 19.36 5.65
CA LEU A 124 -0.58 19.23 6.71
C LEU A 124 0.03 18.65 7.98
N PHE A 125 0.85 17.62 7.88
CA PHE A 125 1.58 17.08 9.04
C PHE A 125 2.49 18.13 9.67
N GLU A 126 3.31 18.83 8.88
CA GLU A 126 4.19 19.88 9.39
C GLU A 126 3.38 21.02 10.01
N GLY A 127 2.28 21.42 9.39
CA GLY A 127 1.41 22.48 9.91
C GLY A 127 0.77 22.15 11.25
N LEU A 128 0.42 20.89 11.49
CA LEU A 128 -0.20 20.44 12.75
C LEU A 128 0.80 20.04 13.83
N GLN A 129 1.91 19.36 13.47
CA GLN A 129 2.81 18.74 14.44
C GLN A 129 4.09 19.55 14.69
N VAL A 130 4.62 20.21 13.65
CA VAL A 130 5.91 20.90 13.69
C VAL A 130 5.72 22.39 13.91
N LYS A 131 5.10 23.07 12.95
CA LYS A 131 4.86 24.52 12.97
C LYS A 131 3.71 24.91 13.90
N ARG A 132 2.72 24.01 14.05
CA ARG A 132 1.50 24.23 14.83
C ARG A 132 0.77 25.52 14.42
N ASP A 133 0.77 25.79 13.11
CA ASP A 133 0.15 26.96 12.50
C ASP A 133 -1.25 26.66 11.94
N ILE A 134 -1.64 25.39 11.78
CA ILE A 134 -3.01 24.99 11.45
C ILE A 134 -3.84 24.90 12.73
N LYS A 135 -4.70 25.90 12.96
CA LYS A 135 -5.55 26.02 14.17
C LYS A 135 -7.03 26.02 13.86
N THR A 136 -7.39 26.31 12.61
CA THR A 136 -8.76 26.42 12.12
C THR A 136 -8.91 25.73 10.77
N ALA A 137 -10.16 25.51 10.34
CA ALA A 137 -10.42 25.01 8.98
C ALA A 137 -9.94 25.97 7.89
N ALA A 138 -9.94 27.30 8.16
CA ALA A 138 -9.40 28.28 7.22
C ALA A 138 -7.89 28.12 7.02
N ASP A 139 -7.14 27.77 8.07
CA ASP A 139 -5.70 27.50 7.95
C ASP A 139 -5.42 26.27 7.07
N ILE A 140 -6.29 25.26 7.12
CA ILE A 140 -6.20 24.11 6.22
C ILE A 140 -6.31 24.57 4.77
N VAL A 141 -7.31 25.40 4.44
CA VAL A 141 -7.48 25.95 3.08
C VAL A 141 -6.23 26.72 2.64
N MET A 142 -5.61 27.50 3.53
CA MET A 142 -4.37 28.21 3.21
C MET A 142 -3.22 27.29 2.79
N VAL A 143 -3.17 26.05 3.29
CA VAL A 143 -2.18 25.05 2.83
C VAL A 143 -2.44 24.66 1.37
N PHE A 144 -3.70 24.49 0.97
CA PHE A 144 -4.04 24.21 -0.43
C PHE A 144 -3.76 25.41 -1.34
N ASN A 145 -3.93 26.63 -0.84
CA ASN A 145 -3.59 27.85 -1.57
C ASN A 145 -2.10 27.95 -1.90
N GLN A 146 -1.21 27.43 -1.04
CA GLN A 146 0.23 27.33 -1.34
C GLN A 146 0.54 26.42 -2.54
N LEU A 147 -0.39 25.51 -2.86
CA LEU A 147 -0.32 24.62 -4.04
C LEU A 147 -1.06 25.19 -5.27
N GLY A 148 -1.55 26.44 -5.20
CA GLY A 148 -2.25 27.12 -6.29
C GLY A 148 -3.74 26.81 -6.40
N ILE A 149 -4.34 26.08 -5.45
CA ILE A 149 -5.78 25.86 -5.38
C ILE A 149 -6.40 27.05 -4.67
N THR A 150 -7.24 27.85 -5.33
CA THR A 150 -7.88 29.01 -4.66
C THR A 150 -8.92 28.56 -3.63
N SER A 151 -9.23 29.43 -2.68
CA SER A 151 -10.28 29.19 -1.68
C SER A 151 -11.64 28.88 -2.33
N GLU A 152 -11.97 29.54 -3.43
CA GLU A 152 -13.20 29.29 -4.19
C GLU A 152 -13.19 27.91 -4.84
N LYS A 153 -12.05 27.51 -5.42
CA LYS A 153 -11.91 26.18 -6.03
C LYS A 153 -11.96 25.08 -4.99
N TYR A 154 -11.37 25.31 -3.82
CA TYR A 154 -11.45 24.41 -2.68
C TYR A 154 -12.91 24.23 -2.24
N ALA A 155 -13.67 25.33 -2.08
CA ALA A 155 -15.08 25.30 -1.70
C ALA A 155 -15.97 24.58 -2.73
N GLU A 156 -15.68 24.75 -4.02
CA GLU A 156 -16.33 23.98 -5.09
C GLU A 156 -16.10 22.47 -4.91
N MET A 157 -14.85 22.06 -4.60
CA MET A 157 -14.50 20.65 -4.38
C MET A 157 -15.13 20.10 -3.10
N GLN A 158 -15.21 20.85 -2.00
CA GLN A 158 -15.95 20.44 -0.80
C GLN A 158 -17.42 20.10 -1.12
N SER A 159 -18.01 20.83 -2.06
CA SER A 159 -19.40 20.61 -2.49
C SER A 159 -19.57 19.41 -3.44
N ASN A 160 -18.49 18.90 -4.02
CA ASN A 160 -18.50 17.84 -5.01
C ASN A 160 -19.00 16.51 -4.43
N PHE A 161 -19.84 15.81 -5.19
CA PHE A 161 -20.43 14.54 -4.79
C PHE A 161 -19.37 13.46 -4.48
N MET A 162 -18.32 13.35 -5.30
CA MET A 162 -17.26 12.36 -5.11
C MET A 162 -16.44 12.63 -3.85
N VAL A 163 -16.17 13.91 -3.55
CA VAL A 163 -15.51 14.32 -2.29
C VAL A 163 -16.36 13.93 -1.09
N LYS A 164 -17.66 14.27 -1.09
CA LYS A 164 -18.60 13.88 -0.03
C LYS A 164 -18.71 12.36 0.14
N ALA A 165 -18.76 11.63 -0.96
CA ALA A 165 -18.78 10.17 -0.95
C ALA A 165 -17.49 9.59 -0.34
N LEU A 166 -16.33 10.18 -0.66
CA LEU A 166 -15.04 9.76 -0.10
C LEU A 166 -14.92 10.08 1.39
N ILE A 167 -15.45 11.21 1.87
CA ILE A 167 -15.54 11.53 3.30
C ILE A 167 -16.38 10.47 4.02
N ALA A 168 -17.60 10.23 3.53
CA ALA A 168 -18.49 9.22 4.11
C ALA A 168 -17.88 7.81 4.08
N ARG A 169 -17.11 7.50 3.02
CA ARG A 169 -16.39 6.22 2.88
C ARG A 169 -15.32 6.05 3.95
N GLN A 170 -14.51 7.08 4.20
CA GLN A 170 -13.49 7.08 5.25
C GLN A 170 -14.13 6.81 6.62
N ASP A 171 -15.13 7.60 6.99
CA ASP A 171 -15.81 7.48 8.29
C ASP A 171 -16.50 6.11 8.45
N ASN A 172 -17.18 5.65 7.40
CA ASN A 172 -17.85 4.35 7.41
C ASN A 172 -16.85 3.21 7.63
N LEU A 173 -15.69 3.22 6.96
CA LEU A 173 -14.72 2.15 7.14
C LEU A 173 -14.03 2.20 8.50
N VAL A 174 -13.77 3.39 9.06
CA VAL A 174 -13.28 3.53 10.43
C VAL A 174 -14.19 2.78 11.40
N GLU A 175 -15.50 2.98 11.29
CA GLU A 175 -16.50 2.30 12.14
C GLU A 175 -16.57 0.79 11.83
N LYS A 176 -16.77 0.42 10.55
CA LYS A 176 -17.01 -0.97 10.14
C LYS A 176 -15.81 -1.89 10.31
N MET A 177 -14.60 -1.34 10.24
CA MET A 177 -13.36 -2.07 10.48
C MET A 177 -12.90 -1.98 11.94
N LYS A 178 -13.65 -1.26 12.79
CA LYS A 178 -13.38 -1.08 14.23
C LYS A 178 -11.97 -0.52 14.48
N VAL A 179 -11.61 0.50 13.71
CA VAL A 179 -10.32 1.17 13.83
C VAL A 179 -10.24 1.83 15.21
N HIS A 180 -9.23 1.44 15.98
CA HIS A 180 -9.04 1.87 17.37
C HIS A 180 -7.67 2.52 17.62
N GLY A 181 -6.87 2.69 16.57
CA GLY A 181 -5.54 3.30 16.64
C GLY A 181 -5.00 3.65 15.26
N THR A 182 -4.03 4.56 15.23
CA THR A 182 -3.35 5.00 14.01
C THR A 182 -1.82 5.06 14.24
N PRO A 183 -0.99 4.78 13.20
CA PRO A 183 -1.40 4.24 11.90
C PRO A 183 -1.88 2.80 12.05
N SER A 184 -2.85 2.37 11.27
CA SER A 184 -3.30 0.97 11.23
C SER A 184 -3.56 0.49 9.81
N PHE A 185 -3.01 -0.66 9.46
CA PHE A 185 -3.07 -1.21 8.11
C PHE A 185 -4.01 -2.41 8.07
N TYR A 186 -4.90 -2.40 7.09
CA TYR A 186 -5.82 -3.49 6.84
C TYR A 186 -5.68 -4.00 5.42
N VAL A 187 -5.55 -5.32 5.29
CA VAL A 187 -5.35 -6.02 4.02
C VAL A 187 -6.58 -6.87 3.70
N SER A 188 -7.11 -6.69 2.49
CA SER A 188 -8.28 -7.39 1.93
C SER A 188 -9.53 -7.34 2.82
N GLY A 189 -9.63 -6.33 3.70
CA GLY A 189 -10.68 -6.23 4.74
C GLY A 189 -10.71 -7.36 5.78
N LYS A 190 -9.68 -8.22 5.81
CA LYS A 190 -9.63 -9.46 6.60
C LYS A 190 -8.48 -9.51 7.58
N TYR A 191 -7.40 -8.77 7.34
CA TYR A 191 -6.20 -8.82 8.16
C TYR A 191 -5.87 -7.45 8.68
N HIS A 192 -5.70 -7.31 10.00
CA HIS A 192 -5.19 -6.10 10.64
C HIS A 192 -3.74 -6.34 11.06
N ILE A 193 -2.80 -5.53 10.57
CA ILE A 193 -1.38 -5.69 10.85
C ILE A 193 -1.05 -5.25 12.29
N ASN A 194 -0.19 -6.01 12.96
CA ASN A 194 0.40 -5.63 14.23
C ASN A 194 1.74 -4.90 14.01
N ASN A 195 1.69 -3.56 14.00
CA ASN A 195 2.85 -2.71 13.71
C ASN A 195 4.05 -2.94 14.66
N THR A 196 3.84 -3.44 15.87
CA THR A 196 4.93 -3.63 16.87
C THR A 196 5.61 -4.99 16.77
N SER A 197 5.15 -5.87 15.87
CA SER A 197 5.66 -7.24 15.72
C SER A 197 6.78 -7.40 14.69
N LEU A 198 7.08 -6.33 13.94
CA LEU A 198 8.02 -6.29 12.83
C LEU A 198 9.45 -6.00 13.32
N ALA A 199 10.42 -6.03 12.40
CA ALA A 199 11.82 -5.74 12.68
C ALA A 199 12.01 -4.47 13.53
N GLN A 200 12.85 -4.52 14.57
CA GLN A 200 13.02 -3.39 15.52
C GLN A 200 14.42 -2.76 15.44
N ASP A 201 15.27 -3.24 14.53
CA ASP A 201 16.68 -2.87 14.48
C ASP A 201 16.88 -1.43 13.96
N ASP A 202 16.28 -1.13 12.81
CA ASP A 202 16.34 0.17 12.15
C ASP A 202 15.09 0.45 11.30
N TYR A 203 14.93 1.69 10.86
CA TYR A 203 13.74 2.14 10.13
C TYR A 203 13.62 1.58 8.71
N ASP A 204 14.73 1.37 8.00
CA ASP A 204 14.69 0.85 6.64
C ASP A 204 14.29 -0.63 6.67
N THR A 205 14.89 -1.41 7.56
CA THR A 205 14.53 -2.81 7.80
C THR A 205 13.07 -2.94 8.26
N TYR A 206 12.58 -2.04 9.13
CA TYR A 206 11.16 -2.01 9.51
C TYR A 206 10.24 -1.78 8.31
N ALA A 207 10.54 -0.77 7.48
CA ALA A 207 9.71 -0.41 6.34
C ALA A 207 9.65 -1.53 5.30
N GLU A 208 10.79 -2.20 5.04
CA GLU A 208 10.84 -3.37 4.16
C GLU A 208 10.05 -4.55 4.73
N ASP A 209 10.16 -4.82 6.04
CA ASP A 209 9.43 -5.89 6.70
C ASP A 209 7.91 -5.66 6.69
N MET A 210 7.49 -4.41 6.86
CA MET A 210 6.09 -4.01 6.69
C MET A 210 5.60 -4.29 5.26
N ALA A 211 6.35 -3.86 4.24
CA ALA A 211 6.00 -4.09 2.85
C ALA A 211 5.93 -5.58 2.51
N ASN A 212 6.83 -6.40 3.05
CA ASN A 212 6.83 -7.84 2.90
C ASN A 212 5.61 -8.49 3.57
N LEU A 213 5.22 -8.06 4.77
CA LEU A 213 4.00 -8.54 5.43
C LEU A 213 2.74 -8.18 4.61
N VAL A 214 2.66 -6.94 4.09
CA VAL A 214 1.54 -6.52 3.23
C VAL A 214 1.43 -7.44 2.01
N LEU A 215 2.53 -7.70 1.31
CA LEU A 215 2.55 -8.62 0.16
C LEU A 215 2.18 -10.05 0.53
N PHE A 216 2.70 -10.55 1.66
CA PHE A 216 2.34 -11.88 2.17
C PHE A 216 0.82 -12.00 2.39
N LEU A 217 0.19 -10.96 2.94
CA LEU A 217 -1.24 -10.95 3.21
C LEU A 217 -2.08 -10.79 1.93
N LEU A 218 -1.64 -9.97 0.97
CA LEU A 218 -2.30 -9.83 -0.34
C LEU A 218 -2.28 -11.12 -1.15
N ASN A 219 -1.24 -11.95 -0.97
CA ASN A 219 -1.10 -13.25 -1.63
C ASN A 219 -1.82 -14.39 -0.91
N LYS A 220 -2.48 -14.15 0.23
CA LYS A 220 -3.28 -15.19 0.89
C LYS A 220 -4.55 -15.49 0.07
N PRO A 221 -5.03 -16.74 0.08
CA PRO A 221 -6.27 -17.11 -0.57
C PRO A 221 -7.44 -16.23 -0.09
N LEU A 222 -8.29 -15.81 -1.04
CA LEU A 222 -9.55 -15.12 -0.77
C LEU A 222 -10.48 -15.99 0.07
#